data_AF-A0A9P0K1J1-F1
#
_entry.id   AF-A0A9P0K1J1-F1
#
_cell.length_a   1.000
_cell.length_b   1.000
_cell.length_c   1.000
_cell.angle_alpha   90.00
_cell.angle_beta   90.00
_cell.angle_gamma   90.00
#
_symmetry.space_group_name_H-M   'P 1'
#
loop_
_entity.id
_entity.type
_entity.pdbx_description
1 polymer ?
#
loop_
_entity_poly.entity_id
_entity_poly.type
_entity_poly.pdbx_seq_one_letter_code
_entity_poly.pdbx_strand_id
1 'polypeptide(L)'
;TIVRNRDLIDVWIEAPRGNRKQVVYENILSLIDITDEPFKHLKSNIMKCSQLFGLKMANKWQKVGNLGIDFYKIRINNDSEENTSSDEEQEPPCRSVGRPRVPFEEASKKIKRRRVSELTTDRSANEPQFAVNVVSGSNHSEVSPQIFSFSIAEALALMVDLDISVRKYLLLRSVINEVDFQELLQKTDESILEIINFEERDCRIKVICKWGFDGSSGHSQYKQKFSDLENTDEFLFLVAMTPLRLIDMKTNKVLEKNCRPIKFLFKKENADLVRNTEKEIITKIENLIPIEIKTKDGHSYIIEVVLMLTMLDSSVGNVLSETNSTMKCIICGATPKDMNTLAGINRPPNVDNYRFGLSTLHCWIRFFECLLHIGYRLPIKSWQVRGPENKAIVEANKKRIQAEFRAKLSLIVDKPKPGYSSSNDGNTARIFFHNPQTSSDITGVDRELIEKFAIILGVLASGCAIDMEKFASLLEEARNLYIHLYKWYTMPNMVHKVLVHGCEIIDAFFFAHWRTVGGCA
;
A
#
# COMPACT_ATOMS: atom_id res chain seq x y z
N THR A 1 37.07 24.48 15.32
CA THR A 1 37.28 23.79 14.03
C THR A 1 36.27 22.67 13.90
N ILE A 2 35.45 22.62 12.85
CA ILE A 2 34.47 21.53 12.67
C ILE A 2 35.25 20.28 12.21
N VAL A 3 35.32 19.26 13.06
CA VAL A 3 35.96 17.98 12.71
C VAL A 3 34.97 17.17 11.88
N ARG A 4 35.23 17.03 10.57
CA ARG A 4 34.34 16.24 9.70
C ARG A 4 34.67 14.76 9.85
N ASN A 5 33.65 13.92 9.71
CA ASN A 5 33.83 12.45 9.78
C ASN A 5 34.86 11.94 8.75
N ARG A 6 34.96 12.60 7.59
CA ARG A 6 35.96 12.30 6.56
C ARG A 6 37.39 12.41 7.10
N ASP A 7 37.70 13.51 7.77
CA ASP A 7 39.04 13.80 8.28
C ASP A 7 39.48 12.72 9.30
N LEU A 8 38.53 12.22 10.12
CA LEU A 8 38.77 11.13 11.07
C LEU A 8 38.90 9.75 10.42
N ILE A 9 38.26 9.52 9.28
CA ILE A 9 38.39 8.27 8.52
C ILE A 9 39.78 8.19 7.89
N ASP A 10 40.26 9.28 7.30
CA ASP A 10 41.59 9.34 6.68
C ASP A 10 42.68 9.07 7.73
N VAL A 11 42.60 9.74 8.89
CA VAL A 11 43.48 9.48 10.05
C VAL A 11 43.41 8.02 10.52
N TRP A 12 42.23 7.40 10.53
CA TRP A 12 42.06 6.00 10.95
C TRP A 12 42.65 5.00 9.95
N ILE A 13 42.56 5.29 8.65
CA ILE A 13 43.11 4.44 7.58
C ILE A 13 44.64 4.43 7.63
N GLU A 14 45.24 5.61 7.77
CA GLU A 14 46.69 5.82 7.83
C GLU A 14 47.31 5.30 9.13
N ALA A 15 46.52 5.18 10.20
CA ALA A 15 47.02 4.71 11.49
C ALA A 15 47.37 3.20 11.51
N PRO A 16 48.43 2.79 12.25
CA PRO A 16 48.80 1.40 12.44
C PRO A 16 47.65 0.58 13.03
N ARG A 17 47.41 -0.64 12.51
CA ARG A 17 46.21 -1.47 12.81
C ARG A 17 45.94 -1.66 14.32
N GLY A 18 46.98 -1.76 15.15
CA GLY A 18 46.84 -1.93 16.60
C GLY A 18 46.46 -0.65 17.38
N ASN A 19 46.75 0.53 16.82
CA ASN A 19 46.63 1.82 17.53
C ASN A 19 45.61 2.79 16.93
N ARG A 20 44.83 2.38 15.93
CA ARG A 20 43.92 3.28 15.19
C ARG A 20 42.96 4.08 16.08
N LYS A 21 42.42 3.46 17.14
CA LYS A 21 41.52 4.13 18.10
C LYS A 21 42.23 5.23 18.91
N GLN A 22 43.50 5.01 19.23
CA GLN A 22 44.31 5.94 20.03
C GLN A 22 44.75 7.12 19.18
N VAL A 23 45.14 6.87 17.92
CA VAL A 23 45.54 7.93 16.98
C VAL A 23 44.36 8.85 16.63
N VAL A 24 43.16 8.30 16.42
CA VAL A 24 41.95 9.11 16.21
C VAL A 24 41.62 9.95 17.44
N TYR A 25 41.76 9.38 18.65
CA TYR A 25 41.55 10.09 19.90
C TYR A 25 42.54 11.27 20.07
N GLU A 26 43.83 11.04 19.84
CA GLU A 26 44.88 12.05 19.93
C GLU A 26 44.71 13.16 18.89
N ASN A 27 44.29 12.81 17.67
CA ASN A 27 43.98 13.79 16.64
C ASN A 27 42.80 14.69 17.06
N ILE A 28 41.71 14.11 17.58
CA ILE A 28 40.58 14.91 18.08
C ILE A 28 41.01 15.80 19.24
N LEU A 29 41.86 15.33 20.16
CA LEU A 29 42.37 16.16 21.25
C LEU A 29 43.25 17.31 20.75
N SER A 30 44.11 17.08 19.75
CA SER A 30 44.96 18.12 19.17
C SER A 30 44.17 19.24 18.50
N LEU A 31 42.96 18.94 18.03
CA LEU A 31 42.07 19.91 17.38
C LEU A 31 41.25 20.76 18.36
N ILE A 32 41.24 20.41 19.65
CA ILE A 32 40.38 21.05 20.66
C ILE A 32 41.21 21.83 21.71
N ASP A 33 42.55 21.88 21.58
CA ASP A 33 43.50 22.64 22.41
C ASP A 33 43.17 22.61 23.93
N ILE A 34 42.96 21.40 24.45
CA ILE A 34 42.60 21.18 25.87
C ILE A 34 43.85 20.84 26.68
N THR A 35 44.59 21.88 27.09
CA THR A 35 45.81 21.72 27.90
C THR A 35 45.55 21.54 29.40
N ASP A 36 44.38 21.86 29.93
CA ASP A 36 44.14 21.91 31.39
C ASP A 36 43.22 20.82 31.97
N GLU A 37 43.42 20.52 33.27
CA GLU A 37 42.72 19.53 34.10
C GLU A 37 41.17 19.61 34.21
N PRO A 38 40.46 20.75 34.00
CA PRO A 38 39.01 20.81 34.24
C PRO A 38 38.15 19.93 33.31
N PHE A 39 38.72 19.37 32.25
CA PHE A 39 37.98 18.70 31.18
C PHE A 39 38.07 17.16 31.21
N LYS A 40 38.33 16.56 32.38
CA LYS A 40 38.50 15.10 32.56
C LYS A 40 37.30 14.28 32.04
N HIS A 41 36.07 14.77 32.23
CA HIS A 41 34.86 14.12 31.72
C HIS A 41 34.76 14.20 30.19
N LEU A 42 35.21 15.31 29.60
CA LEU A 42 35.20 15.50 28.16
C LEU A 42 36.24 14.59 27.48
N LYS A 43 37.45 14.48 28.04
CA LYS A 43 38.48 13.53 27.58
C LYS A 43 37.97 12.08 27.63
N SER A 44 37.25 11.69 28.69
CA SER A 44 36.62 10.36 28.80
C SER A 44 35.53 10.11 27.74
N ASN A 45 34.69 11.11 27.46
CA ASN A 45 33.68 11.02 26.41
C ASN A 45 34.32 10.93 25.01
N ILE A 46 35.33 11.74 24.72
CA ILE A 46 36.06 11.70 23.44
C ILE A 46 36.72 10.33 23.24
N MET A 47 37.27 9.73 24.31
CA MET A 47 37.83 8.37 24.27
C MET A 47 36.75 7.33 23.92
N LYS A 48 35.59 7.36 24.58
CA LYS A 48 34.47 6.45 24.27
C LYS A 48 33.98 6.62 22.83
N CYS A 49 33.83 7.86 22.36
CA CYS A 49 33.44 8.15 20.99
C CYS A 49 34.46 7.62 19.98
N SER A 50 35.76 7.79 20.25
CA SER A 50 36.85 7.29 19.39
C SER A 50 36.88 5.76 19.34
N GLN A 51 36.61 5.09 20.46
CA GLN A 51 36.50 3.63 20.52
C GLN A 51 35.29 3.11 19.72
N LEU A 52 34.12 3.73 19.88
CA LEU A 52 32.91 3.36 19.13
C LEU A 52 33.08 3.61 17.63
N PHE A 53 33.71 4.72 17.26
CA PHE A 53 34.06 5.02 15.88
C PHE A 53 34.98 3.94 15.30
N GLY A 54 36.07 3.60 16.00
CA GLY A 54 37.00 2.55 15.58
C GLY A 54 36.34 1.17 15.43
N LEU A 55 35.45 0.79 16.35
CA LEU A 55 34.71 -0.48 16.29
C LEU A 55 33.75 -0.53 15.09
N LYS A 56 32.97 0.54 14.87
CA LYS A 56 32.07 0.63 13.71
C LYS A 56 32.86 0.58 12.40
N MET A 57 34.01 1.25 12.34
CA MET A 57 34.87 1.26 11.15
C MET A 57 35.50 -0.10 10.91
N ALA A 58 36.05 -0.77 11.94
CA ALA A 58 36.63 -2.11 11.80
C ALA A 58 35.59 -3.15 11.31
N ASN A 59 34.37 -3.13 11.86
CA ASN A 59 33.28 -4.02 11.46
C ASN A 59 32.81 -3.76 10.02
N LYS A 60 32.75 -2.49 9.61
CA LYS A 60 32.45 -2.14 8.21
C LYS A 60 33.59 -2.55 7.28
N TRP A 61 34.84 -2.37 7.69
CA TRP A 61 36.03 -2.67 6.88
C TRP A 61 36.20 -4.17 6.63
N GLN A 62 35.93 -5.02 7.63
CA GLN A 62 35.93 -6.48 7.46
C GLN A 62 34.91 -6.95 6.40
N LYS A 63 33.77 -6.26 6.27
CA LYS A 63 32.70 -6.64 5.33
C LYS A 63 33.00 -6.28 3.87
N VAL A 64 33.95 -5.38 3.61
CA VAL A 64 34.23 -4.86 2.25
C VAL A 64 35.53 -5.43 1.66
N GLY A 65 36.42 -6.02 2.48
CA GLY A 65 37.67 -6.62 2.00
C GLY A 65 38.66 -5.62 1.40
N ASN A 66 39.77 -6.11 0.82
CA ASN A 66 40.88 -5.28 0.29
C ASN A 66 40.52 -4.46 -0.99
N LEU A 67 39.33 -4.63 -1.55
CA LEU A 67 38.86 -3.94 -2.77
C LEU A 67 38.09 -2.64 -2.47
N GLY A 68 38.03 -2.20 -1.21
CA GLY A 68 37.09 -1.18 -0.72
C GLY A 68 37.57 0.27 -0.65
N ILE A 69 38.80 0.60 -1.06
CA ILE A 69 39.32 1.98 -0.90
C ILE A 69 38.64 2.95 -1.88
N ASP A 70 38.45 2.53 -3.13
CA ASP A 70 37.86 3.41 -4.17
C ASP A 70 36.35 3.58 -4.01
N PHE A 71 35.66 2.56 -3.49
CA PHE A 71 34.21 2.61 -3.27
C PHE A 71 33.79 3.54 -2.13
N TYR A 72 34.64 3.71 -1.10
CA TYR A 72 34.36 4.59 0.04
C TYR A 72 34.63 6.07 -0.27
N LYS A 73 35.59 6.39 -1.15
CA LYS A 73 35.89 7.77 -1.58
C LYS A 73 34.74 8.39 -2.38
N ILE A 74 33.98 7.58 -3.13
CA ILE A 74 32.89 8.05 -4.00
C ILE A 74 31.63 8.46 -3.21
N ARG A 75 31.40 7.91 -2.01
CA ARG A 75 30.13 8.08 -1.28
C ARG A 75 30.09 9.25 -0.29
N ILE A 76 31.20 9.95 -0.08
CA ILE A 76 31.35 11.01 0.95
C ILE A 76 31.20 12.43 0.35
N ASN A 77 31.10 12.58 -0.96
CA ASN A 77 31.06 13.89 -1.62
C ASN A 77 29.68 14.60 -1.64
N ASN A 78 28.63 14.08 -0.99
CA ASN A 78 27.27 14.59 -1.20
C ASN A 78 26.60 15.32 -0.02
N ASP A 79 27.29 15.63 1.08
CA ASP A 79 26.67 16.39 2.18
C ASP A 79 27.52 17.62 2.60
N SER A 80 27.18 18.77 2.03
CA SER A 80 27.54 20.16 2.37
C SER A 80 26.44 21.02 1.73
N GLU A 81 25.73 21.98 2.32
CA GLU A 81 25.89 22.98 3.39
C GLU A 81 24.47 23.33 3.91
N GLU A 82 24.27 23.92 5.09
CA GLU A 82 24.05 25.38 5.23
C GLU A 82 24.17 25.87 6.69
N ASN A 83 24.56 27.14 6.82
CA ASN A 83 25.01 27.87 8.01
C ASN A 83 23.96 28.89 8.54
N THR A 84 23.95 29.04 9.87
CA THR A 84 23.78 30.23 10.76
C THR A 84 23.02 31.52 10.36
N SER A 85 22.25 32.08 11.32
CA SER A 85 22.39 33.50 11.75
C SER A 85 21.84 33.76 13.18
N SER A 86 22.41 34.78 13.83
CA SER A 86 22.31 35.24 15.24
C SER A 86 21.18 36.25 15.50
N ASP A 87 20.91 36.57 16.78
CA ASP A 87 21.11 37.92 17.37
C ASP A 87 20.67 38.00 18.85
N GLU A 88 21.44 38.75 19.66
CA GLU A 88 21.25 39.09 21.08
C GLU A 88 20.65 40.50 21.22
N GLU A 89 19.91 40.79 22.31
CA GLU A 89 19.88 42.12 22.95
C GLU A 89 19.29 42.08 24.38
N GLN A 90 19.73 42.99 25.27
CA GLN A 90 19.45 43.04 26.72
C GLN A 90 18.82 44.39 27.19
N GLU A 91 17.93 44.30 28.21
CA GLU A 91 17.68 45.21 29.37
C GLU A 91 16.86 46.55 29.23
N PRO A 92 16.25 47.18 30.29
CA PRO A 92 15.89 46.83 31.69
C PRO A 92 14.42 47.29 32.10
N PRO A 93 14.03 47.78 33.34
CA PRO A 93 12.80 47.33 34.04
C PRO A 93 11.69 48.40 34.29
N CYS A 94 10.44 47.99 34.62
CA CYS A 94 9.65 48.46 35.80
C CYS A 94 8.14 48.05 35.77
N ARG A 95 7.68 47.50 36.90
CA ARG A 95 6.32 47.45 37.52
C ARG A 95 5.08 47.19 36.64
N SER A 96 4.42 46.04 36.85
CA SER A 96 3.05 45.81 36.36
C SER A 96 2.17 45.04 37.35
N VAL A 97 0.98 45.59 37.60
CA VAL A 97 -0.21 44.92 38.14
C VAL A 97 -0.44 43.62 37.36
N GLY A 98 -0.58 42.50 38.06
CA GLY A 98 -0.59 41.17 37.43
C GLY A 98 -1.83 40.90 36.57
N ARG A 99 -1.61 40.28 35.40
CA ARG A 99 -2.66 39.79 34.49
C ARG A 99 -3.48 38.66 35.16
N PRO A 100 -4.82 38.65 35.05
CA PRO A 100 -5.65 37.55 35.55
C PRO A 100 -5.19 36.20 35.01
N ARG A 101 -5.14 35.18 35.88
CA ARG A 101 -4.68 33.84 35.48
C ARG A 101 -5.76 33.14 34.65
N VAL A 102 -5.40 32.77 33.41
CA VAL A 102 -6.18 31.87 32.56
C VAL A 102 -6.30 30.49 33.24
N PRO A 103 -7.45 29.79 33.17
CA PRO A 103 -7.61 28.41 33.65
C PRO A 103 -6.49 27.47 33.19
N PHE A 104 -6.21 26.41 33.95
CA PHE A 104 -5.06 25.55 33.65
C PHE A 104 -5.25 24.82 32.33
N GLU A 105 -6.48 24.40 32.03
CA GLU A 105 -6.92 23.63 30.86
C GLU A 105 -6.63 24.40 29.57
N GLU A 106 -6.87 25.71 29.59
CA GLU A 106 -6.74 26.63 28.46
C GLU A 106 -5.32 27.25 28.34
N ALA A 107 -4.44 26.98 29.31
CA ALA A 107 -3.08 27.52 29.29
C ALA A 107 -2.16 26.79 28.30
N SER A 108 -1.22 27.53 27.71
CA SER A 108 -0.21 26.96 26.81
C SER A 108 0.70 25.96 27.53
N LYS A 109 1.28 25.00 26.79
CA LYS A 109 2.17 23.95 27.36
C LYS A 109 3.31 24.54 28.20
N LYS A 110 3.87 25.69 27.80
CA LYS A 110 4.92 26.40 28.53
C LYS A 110 4.42 26.91 29.89
N ILE A 111 3.21 27.48 29.93
CA ILE A 111 2.58 28.00 31.16
C ILE A 111 2.19 26.84 32.08
N LYS A 112 1.62 25.76 31.52
CA LYS A 112 1.30 24.54 32.28
C LYS A 112 2.53 23.97 32.97
N ARG A 113 3.64 23.81 32.23
CA ARG A 113 4.93 23.34 32.78
C ARG A 113 5.46 24.25 33.89
N ARG A 114 5.37 25.58 33.71
CA ARG A 114 5.81 26.52 34.76
C ARG A 114 4.96 26.42 36.02
N ARG A 115 3.64 26.33 35.88
CA ARG A 115 2.69 26.19 37.00
C ARG A 115 2.88 24.86 37.74
N VAL A 116 3.10 23.77 37.00
CA VAL A 116 3.41 22.46 37.60
C VAL A 116 4.76 22.51 38.30
N SER A 117 5.76 23.16 37.70
CA SER A 117 7.07 23.35 38.32
C SER A 117 6.99 24.14 39.63
N GLU A 118 6.15 25.18 39.71
CA GLU A 118 5.87 25.94 40.94
C GLU A 118 5.21 25.06 42.02
N LEU A 119 4.42 24.05 41.63
CA LEU A 119 3.76 23.11 42.55
C LEU A 119 4.67 21.95 43.01
N THR A 120 5.72 21.65 42.25
CA THR A 120 6.66 20.56 42.52
C THR A 120 8.00 21.01 43.09
N THR A 121 8.23 22.33 43.22
CA THR A 121 9.52 22.88 43.67
C THR A 121 9.94 22.42 45.06
N ASP A 122 8.98 22.15 45.94
CA ASP A 122 9.22 21.69 47.32
C ASP A 122 8.74 20.24 47.57
N ARG A 123 8.52 19.45 46.52
CA ARG A 123 7.92 18.11 46.62
C ARG A 123 8.72 17.05 45.88
N SER A 124 8.84 15.86 46.47
CA SER A 124 9.49 14.73 45.81
C SER A 124 8.64 14.22 44.63
N ALA A 125 9.26 13.69 43.57
CA ALA A 125 8.55 13.23 42.36
C ALA A 125 7.48 12.16 42.63
N ASN A 126 7.53 11.48 43.79
CA ASN A 126 6.59 10.44 44.20
C ASN A 126 5.28 11.02 44.79
N GLU A 127 5.31 12.24 45.32
CA GLU A 127 4.14 12.87 45.95
C GLU A 127 3.06 13.30 44.95
N PRO A 128 3.37 13.90 43.78
CA PRO A 128 2.38 14.16 42.75
C PRO A 128 1.73 12.88 42.23
N GLN A 129 2.51 11.81 42.05
CA GLN A 129 2.02 10.51 41.60
C GLN A 129 1.07 9.88 42.62
N PHE A 130 1.42 9.97 43.91
CA PHE A 130 0.54 9.54 45.00
C PHE A 130 -0.73 10.39 45.08
N ALA A 131 -0.63 11.71 44.96
CA ALA A 131 -1.78 12.62 44.97
C ALA A 131 -2.74 12.34 43.80
N VAL A 132 -2.21 12.08 42.60
CA VAL A 132 -3.01 11.64 41.45
C VAL A 132 -3.72 10.32 41.75
N ASN A 133 -3.02 9.34 42.34
CA ASN A 133 -3.64 8.05 42.70
C ASN A 133 -4.72 8.19 43.78
N VAL A 134 -4.56 9.12 44.74
CA VAL A 134 -5.55 9.40 45.80
C VAL A 134 -6.79 10.11 45.23
N VAL A 135 -6.60 11.11 44.36
CA VAL A 135 -7.71 11.84 43.70
C VAL A 135 -8.47 10.93 42.72
N SER A 136 -7.77 10.05 42.01
CA SER A 136 -8.37 9.05 41.11
C SER A 136 -9.07 7.91 41.87
N GLY A 137 -8.87 7.82 43.19
CA GLY A 137 -9.42 6.78 44.07
C GLY A 137 -10.81 7.08 44.65
N SER A 138 -11.51 8.12 44.17
CA SER A 138 -12.86 8.46 44.60
C SER A 138 -13.81 8.49 43.40
N ASN A 139 -14.56 7.40 43.22
CA ASN A 139 -15.79 7.26 42.43
C ASN A 139 -15.89 8.12 41.15
N HIS A 140 -15.38 7.61 40.02
CA HIS A 140 -16.13 7.51 38.77
C HIS A 140 -15.34 6.65 37.76
N SER A 141 -16.00 5.63 37.24
CA SER A 141 -15.49 4.71 36.23
C SER A 141 -15.45 5.40 34.86
N GLU A 142 -14.29 5.94 34.48
CA GLU A 142 -14.00 6.27 33.08
C GLU A 142 -12.80 5.46 32.60
N VAL A 143 -13.09 4.50 31.73
CA VAL A 143 -12.11 3.65 31.05
C VAL A 143 -11.39 4.51 30.00
N SER A 144 -10.21 5.01 30.33
CA SER A 144 -9.29 5.57 29.35
C SER A 144 -8.69 4.43 28.51
N PRO A 145 -8.67 4.52 27.17
CA PRO A 145 -8.15 3.46 26.31
C PRO A 145 -6.64 3.33 26.53
N GLN A 146 -6.20 2.21 27.11
CA GLN A 146 -4.78 1.88 27.19
C GLN A 146 -4.23 1.64 25.78
N ILE A 147 -3.52 2.63 25.24
CA ILE A 147 -2.70 2.49 24.05
C ILE A 147 -1.55 1.54 24.39
N PHE A 148 -1.58 0.32 23.84
CA PHE A 148 -0.45 -0.60 23.92
C PHE A 148 0.69 -0.07 23.04
N SER A 149 1.70 0.55 23.65
CA SER A 149 2.94 0.90 22.97
C SER A 149 4.03 -0.12 23.31
N PHE A 150 4.64 -0.75 22.30
CA PHE A 150 5.86 -1.53 22.51
C PHE A 150 6.94 -0.68 23.18
N SER A 151 7.62 -1.24 24.16
CA SER A 151 8.87 -0.67 24.68
C SER A 151 9.94 -0.64 23.58
N ILE A 152 10.93 0.22 23.73
CA ILE A 152 12.06 0.33 22.78
C ILE A 152 12.77 -1.02 22.62
N ALA A 153 12.85 -1.81 23.70
CA ALA A 153 13.47 -3.14 23.68
C ALA A 153 12.63 -4.16 22.89
N GLU A 154 11.31 -4.16 23.04
CA GLU A 154 10.40 -5.04 22.30
C GLU A 154 10.36 -4.69 20.81
N ALA A 155 10.35 -3.38 20.49
CA ALA A 155 10.48 -2.90 19.13
C ALA A 155 11.80 -3.35 18.47
N LEU A 156 12.91 -3.25 19.20
CA LEU A 156 14.23 -3.67 18.71
C LEU A 156 14.29 -5.19 18.52
N ALA A 157 13.74 -5.97 19.46
CA ALA A 157 13.66 -7.42 19.36
C ALA A 157 12.85 -7.83 18.12
N LEU A 158 11.68 -7.21 17.90
CA LEU A 158 10.85 -7.44 16.73
C LEU A 158 11.57 -7.08 15.41
N MET A 159 12.34 -6.00 15.39
CA MET A 159 13.15 -5.62 14.23
C MET A 159 14.25 -6.65 13.91
N VAL A 160 14.86 -7.24 14.94
CA VAL A 160 15.91 -8.25 14.81
C VAL A 160 15.31 -9.61 14.41
N ASP A 161 14.22 -10.03 15.04
CA ASP A 161 13.58 -11.33 14.81
C ASP A 161 12.93 -11.42 13.42
N LEU A 162 12.39 -10.31 12.92
CA LEU A 162 11.74 -10.23 11.60
C LEU A 162 12.68 -9.78 10.47
N ASP A 163 13.97 -9.54 10.76
CA ASP A 163 14.97 -9.01 9.82
C ASP A 163 14.47 -7.73 9.09
N ILE A 164 13.87 -6.81 9.84
CA ILE A 164 13.24 -5.60 9.31
C ILE A 164 14.21 -4.41 9.46
N SER A 165 14.57 -3.80 8.32
CA SER A 165 15.35 -2.55 8.32
C SER A 165 14.65 -1.42 9.08
N VAL A 166 15.42 -0.47 9.65
CA VAL A 166 14.89 0.74 10.32
C VAL A 166 13.83 1.45 9.46
N ARG A 167 14.06 1.56 8.15
CA ARG A 167 13.12 2.20 7.22
C ARG A 167 11.78 1.45 7.13
N LYS A 168 11.83 0.11 7.04
CA LYS A 168 10.63 -0.74 7.01
C LYS A 168 9.89 -0.73 8.35
N TYR A 169 10.59 -0.70 9.48
CA TYR A 169 9.97 -0.59 10.81
C TYR A 169 9.26 0.76 11.00
N LEU A 170 9.88 1.86 10.58
CA LEU A 170 9.26 3.18 10.63
C LEU A 170 8.01 3.27 9.74
N LEU A 171 8.05 2.65 8.55
CA LEU A 171 6.88 2.53 7.68
C LEU A 171 5.78 1.67 8.32
N LEU A 172 6.13 0.54 8.92
CA LEU A 172 5.17 -0.32 9.61
C LEU A 172 4.49 0.44 10.75
N ARG A 173 5.28 1.15 11.56
CA ARG A 173 4.80 1.95 12.70
C ARG A 173 3.92 3.13 12.26
N SER A 174 4.20 3.77 11.13
CA SER A 174 3.36 4.85 10.62
C SER A 174 2.02 4.33 10.12
N VAL A 175 1.97 3.14 9.52
CA VAL A 175 0.71 2.62 8.94
C VAL A 175 -0.13 1.85 9.97
N ILE A 176 0.47 1.22 10.98
CA ILE A 176 -0.25 0.57 12.09
C ILE A 176 -1.05 1.60 12.91
N ASN A 177 -0.55 2.82 13.03
CA ASN A 177 -1.26 3.90 13.73
C ASN A 177 -2.26 4.65 12.84
N GLU A 178 -2.54 4.13 11.63
CA GLU A 178 -3.31 4.80 10.58
C GLU A 178 -2.61 6.09 10.12
N VAL A 179 -2.19 6.15 8.85
CA VAL A 179 -1.57 7.38 8.34
C VAL A 179 -2.68 8.40 8.10
N ASP A 180 -2.47 9.65 8.55
CA ASP A 180 -3.36 10.74 8.18
C ASP A 180 -3.46 10.81 6.65
N PHE A 181 -4.69 10.75 6.13
CA PHE A 181 -4.93 10.56 4.72
C PHE A 181 -4.45 11.79 3.91
N GLN A 182 -4.57 12.98 4.47
CA GLN A 182 -4.06 14.21 3.87
C GLN A 182 -2.52 14.21 3.86
N GLU A 183 -1.87 13.84 4.96
CA GLU A 183 -0.41 13.75 5.05
C GLU A 183 0.17 12.73 4.05
N LEU A 184 -0.51 11.60 3.85
CA LEU A 184 -0.09 10.58 2.87
C LEU A 184 -0.15 11.13 1.43
N LEU A 185 -1.22 11.87 1.11
CA LEU A 185 -1.38 12.51 -0.19
C LEU A 185 -0.31 13.58 -0.40
N GLN A 186 -0.10 14.46 0.57
CA GLN A 186 0.95 15.49 0.53
C GLN A 186 2.34 14.89 0.25
N LYS A 187 2.74 13.85 0.99
CA LYS A 187 4.04 13.17 0.77
C LYS A 187 4.13 12.50 -0.59
N THR A 188 3.01 11.98 -1.10
CA THR A 188 2.94 11.37 -2.42
C THR A 188 3.14 12.43 -3.50
N ASP A 189 2.48 13.57 -3.34
CA ASP A 189 2.54 14.68 -4.28
C ASP A 189 3.89 15.41 -4.28
N GLU A 190 4.50 15.64 -3.11
CA GLU A 190 5.88 16.16 -3.02
C GLU A 190 6.87 15.27 -3.79
N SER A 191 6.78 13.96 -3.60
CA SER A 191 7.62 12.99 -4.31
C SER A 191 7.34 13.00 -5.83
N ILE A 192 6.09 13.25 -6.25
CA ILE A 192 5.70 13.31 -7.66
C ILE A 192 6.21 14.60 -8.31
N LEU A 193 6.13 15.74 -7.62
CA LEU A 193 6.63 17.01 -8.13
C LEU A 193 8.14 17.00 -8.31
N GLU A 194 8.89 16.34 -7.42
CA GLU A 194 10.35 16.17 -7.61
C GLU A 194 10.70 15.35 -8.87
N ILE A 195 9.80 14.48 -9.32
CA ILE A 195 9.99 13.63 -10.51
C ILE A 195 9.55 14.35 -11.80
N ILE A 196 8.72 15.38 -11.71
CA ILE A 196 8.10 16.03 -12.86
C ILE A 196 8.61 17.46 -13.01
N ASN A 197 9.42 17.66 -14.03
CA ASN A 197 9.74 18.98 -14.55
C ASN A 197 8.50 19.52 -15.28
N PHE A 198 7.67 20.32 -14.61
CA PHE A 198 6.52 20.97 -15.26
C PHE A 198 7.03 22.08 -16.18
N GLU A 199 6.57 22.09 -17.43
CA GLU A 199 6.88 23.17 -18.37
C GLU A 199 6.11 24.45 -18.03
N GLU A 200 4.93 24.32 -17.41
CA GLU A 200 4.08 25.44 -17.00
C GLU A 200 4.17 25.69 -15.48
N ARG A 201 4.14 26.98 -15.15
CA ARG A 201 4.26 27.50 -13.79
C ARG A 201 2.89 27.88 -13.25
N ASP A 202 2.67 27.67 -11.96
CA ASP A 202 1.49 28.13 -11.24
C ASP A 202 0.13 27.65 -11.78
N CYS A 203 0.02 26.34 -12.07
CA CYS A 203 -1.21 25.72 -12.58
C CYS A 203 -1.94 24.85 -11.52
N ARG A 204 -3.23 24.59 -11.79
CA ARG A 204 -4.01 23.57 -11.07
C ARG A 204 -3.76 22.21 -11.69
N ILE A 205 -3.38 21.27 -10.85
CA ILE A 205 -3.04 19.91 -11.25
C ILE A 205 -4.10 18.96 -10.70
N LYS A 206 -4.58 18.03 -11.52
CA LYS A 206 -5.41 16.91 -11.06
C LYS A 206 -4.58 15.62 -11.00
N VAL A 207 -4.53 15.00 -9.83
CA VAL A 207 -3.90 13.69 -9.64
C VAL A 207 -4.98 12.64 -9.51
N ILE A 208 -4.98 11.68 -10.45
CA ILE A 208 -5.90 10.56 -10.43
C ILE A 208 -5.24 9.39 -9.74
N CYS A 209 -5.90 8.92 -8.69
CA CYS A 209 -5.51 7.79 -7.89
C CYS A 209 -6.60 6.71 -7.99
N LYS A 210 -6.18 5.45 -7.90
CA LYS A 210 -7.08 4.36 -7.54
C LYS A 210 -6.79 3.91 -6.13
N TRP A 211 -7.80 3.40 -5.45
CA TRP A 211 -7.65 2.81 -4.13
C TRP A 211 -8.54 1.58 -3.99
N GLY A 212 -8.33 0.87 -2.91
CA GLY A 212 -9.16 -0.27 -2.49
C GLY A 212 -8.50 -1.01 -1.35
N PHE A 213 -8.97 -2.22 -1.13
CA PHE A 213 -8.55 -3.03 0.00
C PHE A 213 -8.70 -4.51 -0.32
N ASP A 214 -7.90 -5.31 0.39
CA ASP A 214 -7.83 -6.76 0.20
C ASP A 214 -7.53 -7.45 1.53
N GLY A 215 -8.10 -8.65 1.68
CA GLY A 215 -7.91 -9.55 2.80
C GLY A 215 -6.97 -10.70 2.46
N SER A 216 -5.99 -10.94 3.32
CA SER A 216 -5.07 -12.08 3.22
C SER A 216 -5.15 -12.93 4.49
N SER A 217 -4.95 -14.24 4.32
CA SER A 217 -5.09 -15.25 5.38
C SER A 217 -3.90 -16.21 5.38
N GLY A 218 -3.74 -16.98 6.46
CA GLY A 218 -2.68 -18.00 6.55
C GLY A 218 -1.32 -17.41 6.94
N HIS A 219 -1.33 -16.23 7.56
CA HIS A 219 -0.14 -15.61 8.12
C HIS A 219 0.31 -16.32 9.40
N SER A 220 1.60 -16.23 9.71
CA SER A 220 2.16 -16.80 10.94
C SER A 220 1.60 -16.09 12.17
N GLN A 221 1.10 -16.86 13.13
CA GLN A 221 0.62 -16.34 14.41
C GLN A 221 1.77 -16.17 15.39
N TYR A 222 1.92 -14.97 15.93
CA TYR A 222 2.91 -14.68 16.96
C TYR A 222 2.29 -14.79 18.36
N LYS A 223 3.10 -15.18 19.36
CA LYS A 223 2.67 -15.25 20.75
C LYS A 223 2.63 -13.87 21.40
N GLN A 224 1.85 -12.95 20.83
CA GLN A 224 1.71 -11.57 21.28
C GLN A 224 0.29 -11.29 21.77
N LYS A 225 0.15 -10.31 22.67
CA LYS A 225 -1.14 -9.89 23.22
C LYS A 225 -1.74 -8.80 22.33
N PHE A 226 -2.98 -8.98 21.91
CA PHE A 226 -3.76 -7.93 21.25
C PHE A 226 -4.55 -7.11 22.27
N SER A 227 -4.80 -5.84 21.93
CA SER A 227 -5.69 -4.96 22.70
C SER A 227 -7.16 -5.38 22.60
N ASP A 228 -7.56 -5.90 21.45
CA ASP A 228 -8.89 -6.43 21.15
C ASP A 228 -8.78 -7.96 21.03
N LEU A 229 -9.62 -8.70 21.75
CA LEU A 229 -9.61 -10.16 21.80
C LEU A 229 -10.09 -10.80 20.49
N GLU A 230 -10.76 -10.04 19.62
CA GLU A 230 -11.19 -10.51 18.30
C GLU A 230 -10.08 -10.41 17.23
N ASN A 231 -8.96 -9.73 17.53
CA ASN A 231 -7.85 -9.57 16.60
C ASN A 231 -6.93 -10.79 16.58
N THR A 232 -6.34 -11.04 15.41
CA THR A 232 -5.38 -12.13 15.21
C THR A 232 -4.43 -11.83 14.05
N ASP A 233 -3.16 -12.20 14.21
CA ASP A 233 -2.14 -12.07 13.15
C ASP A 233 -2.38 -13.05 12.00
N GLU A 234 -3.30 -13.99 12.14
CA GLU A 234 -3.64 -14.97 11.10
C GLU A 234 -4.20 -14.31 9.83
N PHE A 235 -4.85 -13.16 10.00
CA PHE A 235 -5.51 -12.42 8.95
C PHE A 235 -4.95 -11.00 8.87
N LEU A 236 -4.73 -10.54 7.63
CA LEU A 236 -4.31 -9.20 7.33
C LEU A 236 -5.34 -8.56 6.41
N PHE A 237 -5.82 -7.38 6.77
CA PHE A 237 -6.66 -6.55 5.92
C PHE A 237 -5.92 -5.24 5.63
N LEU A 238 -5.69 -4.97 4.35
CA LEU A 238 -4.89 -3.84 3.87
C LEU A 238 -5.76 -2.90 3.05
N VAL A 239 -5.73 -1.61 3.39
CA VAL A 239 -6.26 -0.53 2.55
C VAL A 239 -5.09 0.20 1.89
N ALA A 240 -5.13 0.37 0.58
CA ALA A 240 -4.04 1.00 -0.17
C ALA A 240 -4.55 1.87 -1.32
N MET A 241 -3.72 2.82 -1.75
CA MET A 241 -3.91 3.63 -2.96
C MET A 241 -2.74 3.51 -3.92
N THR A 242 -2.94 3.93 -5.17
CA THR A 242 -1.89 4.03 -6.18
C THR A 242 -2.16 5.26 -7.04
N PRO A 243 -1.22 6.22 -7.13
CA PRO A 243 -1.31 7.30 -8.11
C PRO A 243 -1.16 6.72 -9.52
N LEU A 244 -1.98 7.20 -10.46
CA LEU A 244 -2.04 6.69 -11.83
C LEU A 244 -1.55 7.72 -12.84
N ARG A 245 -2.13 8.92 -12.77
CA ARG A 245 -1.93 9.95 -13.79
C ARG A 245 -1.96 11.32 -13.14
N LEU A 246 -1.19 12.20 -13.73
CA LEU A 246 -1.24 13.62 -13.48
C LEU A 246 -1.78 14.27 -14.75
N ILE A 247 -2.91 14.94 -14.60
CA ILE A 247 -3.52 15.73 -15.66
C ILE A 247 -3.25 17.19 -15.31
N ASP A 248 -2.38 17.80 -16.11
CA ASP A 248 -2.30 19.24 -16.23
C ASP A 248 -3.31 19.69 -17.30
N MET A 249 -3.75 20.94 -17.25
CA MET A 249 -4.69 21.54 -18.21
C MET A 249 -4.21 21.42 -19.67
N LYS A 250 -2.92 21.13 -19.91
CA LYS A 250 -2.34 20.92 -21.24
C LYS A 250 -1.62 19.59 -21.46
N THR A 251 -1.23 18.87 -20.41
CA THR A 251 -0.41 17.64 -20.55
C THR A 251 -1.00 16.45 -19.77
N ASN A 252 -0.97 15.27 -20.39
CA ASN A 252 -1.50 14.02 -19.82
C ASN A 252 -0.34 13.07 -19.47
N LYS A 253 0.32 13.33 -18.33
CA LYS A 253 1.52 12.59 -17.92
C LYS A 253 1.15 11.40 -17.02
N VAL A 254 1.64 10.21 -17.35
CA VAL A 254 1.46 9.01 -16.53
C VAL A 254 2.45 9.01 -15.37
N LEU A 255 1.97 8.69 -14.17
CA LEU A 255 2.77 8.63 -12.95
C LEU A 255 3.31 7.21 -12.68
N GLU A 256 4.30 7.15 -11.79
CA GLU A 256 4.84 5.88 -11.29
C GLU A 256 3.79 5.14 -10.45
N LYS A 257 3.51 3.88 -10.81
CA LYS A 257 2.41 3.06 -10.28
C LYS A 257 2.76 2.36 -8.97
N ASN A 258 3.22 3.09 -7.96
CA ASN A 258 3.58 2.50 -6.67
C ASN A 258 2.38 2.41 -5.71
N CYS A 259 2.12 1.23 -5.18
CA CYS A 259 1.06 1.00 -4.20
C CYS A 259 1.48 1.56 -2.83
N ARG A 260 0.71 2.52 -2.31
CA ARG A 260 0.90 3.20 -1.02
C ARG A 260 -0.11 2.66 -0.01
N PRO A 261 0.33 2.05 1.11
CA PRO A 261 -0.58 1.57 2.13
C PRO A 261 -1.16 2.75 2.92
N ILE A 262 -2.47 2.72 3.14
CA ILE A 262 -3.23 3.70 3.96
C ILE A 262 -3.45 3.15 5.37
N LYS A 263 -3.89 1.89 5.47
CA LYS A 263 -4.29 1.26 6.74
C LYS A 263 -3.97 -0.23 6.72
N PHE A 264 -3.43 -0.76 7.83
CA PHE A 264 -3.23 -2.19 8.07
C PHE A 264 -4.04 -2.62 9.28
N LEU A 265 -4.78 -3.73 9.18
CA LEU A 265 -5.57 -4.31 10.28
C LEU A 265 -5.30 -5.81 10.40
N PHE A 266 -5.10 -6.30 11.63
CA PHE A 266 -5.02 -7.73 11.95
C PHE A 266 -6.41 -8.30 12.22
N LYS A 267 -7.27 -8.22 11.20
CA LYS A 267 -8.67 -8.66 11.24
C LYS A 267 -8.99 -9.49 10.01
N LYS A 268 -9.85 -10.48 10.20
CA LYS A 268 -10.41 -11.25 9.08
C LYS A 268 -11.33 -10.37 8.26
N GLU A 269 -11.16 -10.39 6.94
CA GLU A 269 -12.10 -9.76 6.02
C GLU A 269 -13.51 -10.30 6.25
N ASN A 270 -14.47 -9.39 6.43
CA ASN A 270 -15.88 -9.69 6.54
C ASN A 270 -16.71 -8.53 5.98
N ALA A 271 -18.01 -8.77 5.79
CA ALA A 271 -18.90 -7.82 5.13
C ALA A 271 -19.04 -6.48 5.87
N ASP A 272 -19.02 -6.48 7.20
CA ASP A 272 -19.14 -5.27 8.00
C ASP A 272 -17.86 -4.45 7.98
N LEU A 273 -16.70 -5.11 8.08
CA LEU A 273 -15.39 -4.47 7.95
C LEU A 273 -15.25 -3.79 6.59
N VAL A 274 -15.64 -4.48 5.51
CA VAL A 274 -15.63 -3.95 4.14
C VAL A 274 -16.51 -2.71 4.01
N ARG A 275 -17.77 -2.76 4.46
CA ARG A 275 -18.70 -1.63 4.38
C ARG A 275 -18.27 -0.44 5.25
N ASN A 276 -17.80 -0.71 6.46
CA ASN A 276 -17.36 0.34 7.37
C ASN A 276 -16.09 1.02 6.84
N THR A 277 -15.16 0.25 6.28
CA THR A 277 -13.93 0.79 5.66
C THR A 277 -14.27 1.65 4.44
N GLU A 278 -15.19 1.21 3.57
CA GLU A 278 -15.62 2.03 2.43
C GLU A 278 -16.18 3.38 2.90
N LYS A 279 -17.12 3.35 3.85
CA LYS A 279 -17.72 4.58 4.42
C LYS A 279 -16.68 5.49 5.06
N GLU A 280 -15.75 4.91 5.83
CA GLU A 280 -14.70 5.66 6.51
C GLU A 280 -13.80 6.40 5.50
N ILE A 281 -13.34 5.70 4.46
CA ILE A 281 -12.46 6.28 3.44
C ILE A 281 -13.21 7.28 2.56
N ILE A 282 -14.45 7.00 2.16
CA ILE A 282 -15.28 7.97 1.41
C ILE A 282 -15.46 9.26 2.21
N THR A 283 -15.79 9.16 3.51
CA THR A 283 -15.91 10.32 4.39
C THR A 283 -14.59 11.12 4.43
N LYS A 284 -13.44 10.45 4.46
CA LYS A 284 -12.13 11.13 4.39
C LYS A 284 -11.91 11.80 3.04
N ILE A 285 -12.29 11.15 1.93
CA ILE A 285 -12.20 11.70 0.57
C ILE A 285 -13.04 12.97 0.43
N GLU A 286 -14.28 12.96 0.94
CA GLU A 286 -15.20 14.11 0.89
C GLU A 286 -14.69 15.33 1.68
N ASN A 287 -13.86 15.11 2.68
CA ASN A 287 -13.24 16.15 3.51
C ASN A 287 -11.83 16.55 3.05
N LEU A 288 -11.33 16.02 1.92
CA LEU A 288 -10.02 16.39 1.39
C LEU A 288 -10.00 17.86 0.95
N ILE A 289 -8.93 18.55 1.33
CA ILE A 289 -8.66 19.92 0.89
C ILE A 289 -7.59 19.87 -0.21
N PRO A 290 -7.70 20.68 -1.28
CA PRO A 290 -6.65 20.81 -2.28
C PRO A 290 -5.29 21.07 -1.62
N ILE A 291 -4.25 20.40 -2.12
CA ILE A 291 -2.91 20.50 -1.56
C ILE A 291 -2.15 21.62 -2.27
N GLU A 292 -1.67 22.59 -1.50
CA GLU A 292 -0.77 23.62 -2.01
C GLU A 292 0.68 23.19 -1.80
N ILE A 293 1.45 23.06 -2.89
CA ILE A 293 2.87 22.74 -2.82
C ILE A 293 3.69 23.86 -3.43
N LYS A 294 4.73 24.28 -2.71
CA LYS A 294 5.74 25.22 -3.20
C LYS A 294 7.00 24.45 -3.56
N THR A 295 7.43 24.58 -4.81
CA THR A 295 8.70 24.02 -5.28
C THR A 295 9.89 24.81 -4.75
N LYS A 296 11.08 24.20 -4.75
CA LYS A 296 12.34 24.87 -4.36
C LYS A 296 12.62 26.12 -5.21
N ASP A 297 12.11 26.14 -6.44
CA ASP A 297 12.25 27.26 -7.37
C ASP A 297 11.21 28.38 -7.15
N GLY A 298 10.36 28.28 -6.10
CA GLY A 298 9.41 29.31 -5.70
C GLY A 298 8.02 29.23 -6.37
N HIS A 299 7.80 28.30 -7.30
CA HIS A 299 6.50 28.11 -7.94
C HIS A 299 5.51 27.40 -7.03
N SER A 300 4.23 27.78 -7.12
CA SER A 300 3.14 27.24 -6.32
C SER A 300 2.16 26.44 -7.16
N TYR A 301 1.85 25.21 -6.73
CA TYR A 301 0.89 24.35 -7.42
C TYR A 301 -0.27 24.00 -6.49
N ILE A 302 -1.47 23.98 -7.05
CA ILE A 302 -2.67 23.50 -6.35
C ILE A 302 -3.01 22.12 -6.92
N ILE A 303 -2.98 21.11 -6.05
CA ILE A 303 -3.21 19.72 -6.42
C ILE A 303 -4.58 19.28 -5.93
N GLU A 304 -5.41 18.86 -6.86
CA GLU A 304 -6.71 18.23 -6.63
C GLU A 304 -6.57 16.71 -6.82
N VAL A 305 -6.92 15.93 -5.80
CA VAL A 305 -6.81 14.46 -5.84
C VAL A 305 -8.17 13.84 -6.13
N VAL A 306 -8.23 12.99 -7.16
CA VAL A 306 -9.41 12.18 -7.51
C VAL A 306 -9.14 10.71 -7.18
N LEU A 307 -9.96 10.11 -6.33
CA LEU A 307 -9.77 8.74 -5.84
C LEU A 307 -10.87 7.79 -6.34
N MET A 308 -10.47 6.75 -7.08
CA MET A 308 -11.39 5.76 -7.66
C MET A 308 -11.29 4.40 -6.97
N LEU A 309 -12.41 3.88 -6.46
CA LEU A 309 -12.49 2.57 -5.80
C LEU A 309 -12.53 1.43 -6.83
N THR A 310 -11.37 1.08 -7.39
CA THR A 310 -11.26 0.05 -8.44
C THR A 310 -10.29 -1.08 -8.09
N MET A 311 -9.57 -0.99 -6.97
CA MET A 311 -8.68 -2.05 -6.48
C MET A 311 -9.48 -3.03 -5.62
N LEU A 312 -10.45 -3.69 -6.23
CA LEU A 312 -11.35 -4.62 -5.58
C LEU A 312 -11.30 -5.99 -6.24
N ASP A 313 -11.54 -7.02 -5.44
CA ASP A 313 -11.87 -8.34 -5.92
C ASP A 313 -13.39 -8.47 -6.20
N SER A 314 -13.80 -9.62 -6.73
CA SER A 314 -15.22 -9.87 -6.99
C SER A 314 -16.04 -10.02 -5.71
N SER A 315 -15.44 -10.48 -4.61
CA SER A 315 -16.11 -10.77 -3.34
C SER A 315 -16.57 -9.49 -2.67
N VAL A 316 -15.64 -8.55 -2.53
CA VAL A 316 -15.85 -7.21 -1.99
C VAL A 316 -16.86 -6.46 -2.85
N GLY A 317 -16.75 -6.54 -4.18
CA GLY A 317 -17.73 -5.94 -5.08
C GLY A 317 -19.17 -6.42 -4.84
N ASN A 318 -19.37 -7.68 -4.45
CA ASN A 318 -20.71 -8.19 -4.09
C ASN A 318 -21.21 -7.61 -2.77
N VAL A 319 -20.33 -7.47 -1.77
CA VAL A 319 -20.67 -6.87 -0.47
C VAL A 319 -21.10 -5.41 -0.65
N LEU A 320 -20.33 -4.64 -1.43
CA LEU A 320 -20.55 -3.21 -1.64
C LEU A 320 -21.75 -2.92 -2.56
N SER A 321 -22.13 -3.86 -3.43
CA SER A 321 -23.32 -3.77 -4.28
C SER A 321 -24.56 -4.41 -3.67
N GLU A 322 -24.49 -4.86 -2.41
CA GLU A 322 -25.56 -5.61 -1.72
C GLU A 322 -26.05 -6.84 -2.51
N THR A 323 -25.18 -7.40 -3.35
CA THR A 323 -25.48 -8.57 -4.16
C THR A 323 -25.14 -9.83 -3.36
N ASN A 324 -26.15 -10.43 -2.74
CA ASN A 324 -25.98 -11.60 -1.85
C ASN A 324 -25.38 -12.87 -2.48
N SER A 325 -25.14 -12.91 -3.79
CA SER A 325 -24.63 -14.09 -4.49
C SER A 325 -23.48 -13.73 -5.42
N THR A 326 -22.35 -14.41 -5.23
CA THR A 326 -21.15 -14.28 -6.08
C THR A 326 -21.39 -14.69 -7.55
N MET A 327 -22.47 -15.42 -7.79
CA MET A 327 -22.87 -15.89 -9.11
C MET A 327 -23.81 -14.93 -9.85
N LYS A 328 -24.32 -13.89 -9.20
CA LYS A 328 -25.17 -12.87 -9.84
C LYS A 328 -24.31 -11.71 -10.33
N CYS A 329 -24.65 -11.16 -11.49
CA CYS A 329 -23.96 -9.96 -11.96
C CYS A 329 -24.29 -8.77 -11.07
N ILE A 330 -23.27 -8.08 -10.55
CA ILE A 330 -23.45 -6.86 -9.75
C ILE A 330 -23.96 -5.68 -10.59
N ILE A 331 -23.82 -5.74 -11.91
CA ILE A 331 -24.23 -4.66 -12.81
C ILE A 331 -25.72 -4.80 -13.15
N CYS A 332 -26.13 -5.88 -13.81
CA CYS A 332 -27.51 -6.05 -14.29
C CYS A 332 -28.38 -7.01 -13.46
N GLY A 333 -27.84 -7.58 -12.39
CA GLY A 333 -28.55 -8.56 -11.56
C GLY A 333 -28.83 -9.91 -12.23
N ALA A 334 -28.29 -10.17 -13.43
CA ALA A 334 -28.46 -11.44 -14.13
C ALA A 334 -28.02 -12.62 -13.25
N THR A 335 -28.85 -13.65 -13.16
CA THR A 335 -28.51 -14.91 -12.47
C THR A 335 -27.86 -15.89 -13.45
N PRO A 336 -27.26 -16.98 -12.96
CA PRO A 336 -26.72 -18.02 -13.85
C PRO A 336 -27.70 -18.57 -14.89
N LYS A 337 -29.01 -18.50 -14.62
CA LYS A 337 -30.03 -18.95 -15.60
C LYS A 337 -30.22 -17.94 -16.73
N ASP A 338 -29.92 -16.67 -16.47
CA ASP A 338 -30.18 -15.55 -17.37
C ASP A 338 -28.97 -15.23 -18.24
N MET A 339 -27.74 -15.43 -17.75
CA MET A 339 -26.49 -14.93 -18.35
C MET A 339 -26.21 -15.38 -19.79
N ASN A 340 -26.74 -16.54 -20.21
CA ASN A 340 -26.61 -17.06 -21.58
C ASN A 340 -27.86 -16.78 -22.45
N THR A 341 -28.77 -15.90 -22.00
CA THR A 341 -30.03 -15.60 -22.69
C THR A 341 -30.09 -14.14 -23.12
N LEU A 342 -30.80 -13.85 -24.22
CA LEU A 342 -31.03 -12.47 -24.68
C LEU A 342 -31.70 -11.61 -23.59
N ALA A 343 -32.64 -12.19 -22.84
CA ALA A 343 -33.31 -11.50 -21.74
C ALA A 343 -32.36 -11.12 -20.60
N GLY A 344 -31.32 -11.94 -20.34
CA GLY A 344 -30.28 -11.62 -19.37
C GLY A 344 -29.28 -10.59 -19.87
N ILE A 345 -28.95 -10.62 -21.16
CA ILE A 345 -28.03 -9.68 -21.81
C ILE A 345 -28.64 -8.27 -21.84
N ASN A 346 -29.94 -8.15 -22.15
CA ASN A 346 -30.63 -6.87 -22.27
C ASN A 346 -31.17 -6.33 -20.94
N ARG A 347 -30.71 -6.87 -19.79
CA ARG A 347 -31.17 -6.37 -18.48
C ARG A 347 -30.63 -4.96 -18.23
N PRO A 348 -31.46 -4.05 -17.67
CA PRO A 348 -31.01 -2.71 -17.35
C PRO A 348 -29.86 -2.76 -16.33
N PRO A 349 -28.75 -2.04 -16.58
CA PRO A 349 -27.62 -2.01 -15.66
C PRO A 349 -27.87 -1.06 -14.49
N ASN A 350 -27.34 -1.40 -13.32
CA ASN A 350 -27.10 -0.47 -12.22
C ASN A 350 -25.79 0.27 -12.50
N VAL A 351 -25.91 1.48 -13.03
CA VAL A 351 -24.78 2.32 -13.46
C VAL A 351 -23.88 2.76 -12.30
N ASP A 352 -24.40 2.81 -11.07
CA ASP A 352 -23.59 3.17 -9.88
C ASP A 352 -22.50 2.14 -9.61
N ASN A 353 -22.69 0.90 -10.06
CA ASN A 353 -21.75 -0.19 -9.90
C ASN A 353 -20.66 -0.20 -10.97
N TYR A 354 -20.71 0.70 -11.97
CA TYR A 354 -19.58 0.92 -12.89
C TYR A 354 -18.34 1.42 -12.16
N ARG A 355 -18.51 2.10 -11.02
CA ARG A 355 -17.41 2.60 -10.17
C ARG A 355 -16.41 1.53 -9.73
N PHE A 356 -16.82 0.27 -9.68
CA PHE A 356 -15.97 -0.86 -9.29
C PHE A 356 -15.00 -1.30 -10.40
N GLY A 357 -15.18 -0.82 -11.64
CA GLY A 357 -14.28 -1.09 -12.76
C GLY A 357 -14.14 -2.57 -13.13
N LEU A 358 -13.08 -2.87 -13.89
CA LEU A 358 -12.69 -4.21 -14.31
C LEU A 358 -11.30 -4.56 -13.74
N SER A 359 -11.27 -5.50 -12.79
CA SER A 359 -10.00 -5.99 -12.23
C SER A 359 -9.34 -6.93 -13.23
N THR A 360 -8.33 -6.44 -13.97
CA THR A 360 -7.67 -7.19 -15.05
C THR A 360 -7.10 -8.52 -14.57
N LEU A 361 -6.46 -8.55 -13.40
CA LEU A 361 -5.96 -9.78 -12.78
C LEU A 361 -7.06 -10.84 -12.61
N HIS A 362 -8.20 -10.44 -12.04
CA HIS A 362 -9.32 -11.35 -11.86
C HIS A 362 -10.00 -11.72 -13.18
N CYS A 363 -10.00 -10.84 -14.18
CA CYS A 363 -10.49 -11.18 -15.51
C CYS A 363 -9.67 -12.35 -16.11
N TRP A 364 -8.34 -12.26 -16.09
CA TRP A 364 -7.46 -13.35 -16.55
C TRP A 364 -7.76 -14.69 -15.86
N ILE A 365 -7.83 -14.68 -14.53
CA ILE A 365 -8.07 -15.89 -13.73
C ILE A 365 -9.46 -16.46 -14.01
N ARG A 366 -10.52 -15.65 -13.98
CA ARG A 366 -11.91 -16.13 -14.14
C ARG A 366 -12.23 -16.61 -15.54
N PHE A 367 -11.65 -15.99 -16.57
CA PHE A 367 -11.78 -16.48 -17.95
C PHE A 367 -11.06 -17.82 -18.12
N PHE A 368 -9.86 -17.96 -17.56
CA PHE A 368 -9.14 -19.23 -17.57
C PHE A 368 -9.92 -20.34 -16.85
N GLU A 369 -10.40 -20.08 -15.63
CA GLU A 369 -11.21 -21.03 -14.87
C GLU A 369 -12.50 -21.42 -15.61
N CYS A 370 -13.13 -20.46 -16.30
CA CYS A 370 -14.31 -20.73 -17.11
C CYS A 370 -14.03 -21.78 -18.19
N LEU A 371 -12.99 -21.57 -19.01
CA LEU A 371 -12.65 -22.48 -20.10
C LEU A 371 -12.16 -23.83 -19.59
N LEU A 372 -11.37 -23.83 -18.51
CA LEU A 372 -10.89 -25.05 -17.86
C LEU A 372 -12.08 -25.90 -17.37
N HIS A 373 -13.06 -25.26 -16.74
CA HIS A 373 -14.27 -25.90 -16.26
C HIS A 373 -15.22 -26.40 -17.36
N ILE A 374 -15.27 -25.70 -18.50
CA ILE A 374 -15.93 -26.20 -19.71
C ILE A 374 -15.22 -27.48 -20.16
N GLY A 375 -13.89 -27.43 -20.30
CA GLY A 375 -13.05 -28.57 -20.70
C GLY A 375 -13.30 -29.81 -19.86
N TYR A 376 -13.36 -29.66 -18.52
CA TYR A 376 -13.66 -30.78 -17.61
C TYR A 376 -15.02 -31.43 -17.87
N ARG A 377 -16.01 -30.64 -18.26
CA ARG A 377 -17.42 -31.06 -18.41
C ARG A 377 -17.82 -31.37 -19.86
N LEU A 378 -16.92 -31.22 -20.83
CA LEU A 378 -17.17 -31.58 -22.23
C LEU A 378 -17.76 -32.98 -22.42
N PRO A 379 -17.36 -34.04 -21.67
CA PRO A 379 -17.93 -35.37 -21.84
C PRO A 379 -19.43 -35.44 -21.50
N ILE A 380 -19.90 -34.62 -20.56
CA ILE A 380 -21.30 -34.64 -20.07
C ILE A 380 -22.15 -33.51 -20.63
N LYS A 381 -21.53 -32.44 -21.14
CA LYS A 381 -22.17 -31.21 -21.66
C LYS A 381 -23.29 -30.67 -20.76
N SER A 382 -23.04 -30.65 -19.45
CA SER A 382 -23.97 -30.12 -18.44
C SER A 382 -23.24 -29.17 -17.50
N TRP A 383 -23.87 -28.05 -17.18
CA TRP A 383 -23.36 -27.11 -16.18
C TRP A 383 -23.26 -27.75 -14.79
N GLN A 384 -24.30 -28.46 -14.35
CA GLN A 384 -24.34 -29.10 -13.04
C GLN A 384 -23.93 -30.57 -13.13
N VAL A 385 -22.91 -30.94 -12.37
CA VAL A 385 -22.44 -32.32 -12.25
C VAL A 385 -23.24 -33.01 -11.14
N ARG A 386 -24.30 -33.72 -11.52
CA ARG A 386 -25.18 -34.46 -10.60
C ARG A 386 -25.00 -35.96 -10.77
N GLY A 387 -25.06 -36.69 -9.64
CA GLY A 387 -24.91 -38.15 -9.60
C GLY A 387 -23.44 -38.63 -9.55
N PRO A 388 -23.18 -39.84 -9.03
CA PRO A 388 -21.83 -40.38 -8.87
C PRO A 388 -21.15 -40.67 -10.21
N GLU A 389 -21.89 -41.12 -11.22
CA GLU A 389 -21.38 -41.44 -12.56
C GLU A 389 -20.80 -40.20 -13.25
N ASN A 390 -21.57 -39.12 -13.38
CA ASN A 390 -21.10 -37.87 -13.97
C ASN A 390 -19.92 -37.27 -13.20
N LYS A 391 -19.91 -37.40 -11.86
CA LYS A 391 -18.77 -36.97 -11.04
C LYS A 391 -17.50 -37.75 -11.39
N ALA A 392 -17.60 -39.06 -11.55
CA ALA A 392 -16.46 -39.90 -11.93
C ALA A 392 -15.93 -39.54 -13.33
N ILE A 393 -16.82 -39.31 -14.30
CA ILE A 393 -16.46 -38.89 -15.67
C ILE A 393 -15.71 -37.55 -15.66
N VAL A 394 -16.26 -36.55 -14.97
CA VAL A 394 -15.66 -35.20 -14.88
C VAL A 394 -14.33 -35.25 -14.15
N GLU A 395 -14.21 -36.01 -13.06
CA GLU A 395 -12.97 -36.15 -12.31
C GLU A 395 -11.88 -36.87 -13.11
N ALA A 396 -12.23 -37.90 -13.87
CA ALA A 396 -11.29 -38.58 -14.77
C ALA A 396 -10.77 -37.63 -15.86
N ASN A 397 -11.67 -36.87 -16.49
CA ASN A 397 -11.28 -35.90 -17.52
C ASN A 397 -10.49 -34.72 -16.94
N LYS A 398 -10.81 -34.26 -15.73
CA LYS A 398 -10.03 -33.27 -14.98
C LYS A 398 -8.59 -33.76 -14.77
N LYS A 399 -8.41 -34.99 -14.27
CA LYS A 399 -7.07 -35.58 -14.08
C LYS A 399 -6.28 -35.69 -15.38
N ARG A 400 -6.92 -36.09 -16.49
CA ARG A 400 -6.30 -36.10 -17.82
C ARG A 400 -5.80 -34.72 -18.21
N ILE A 401 -6.67 -33.71 -18.15
CA ILE A 401 -6.35 -32.32 -18.51
C ILE A 401 -5.20 -31.78 -17.63
N GLN A 402 -5.25 -32.01 -16.32
CA GLN A 402 -4.18 -31.61 -15.40
C GLN A 402 -2.84 -32.27 -15.74
N ALA A 403 -2.84 -33.56 -16.09
CA ALA A 403 -1.63 -34.28 -16.47
C ALA A 403 -1.04 -33.74 -17.78
N GLU A 404 -1.89 -33.47 -18.78
CA GLU A 404 -1.46 -32.93 -20.06
C GLU A 404 -0.92 -31.50 -19.95
N PHE A 405 -1.55 -30.62 -19.16
CA PHE A 405 -1.01 -29.30 -18.88
C PHE A 405 0.36 -29.34 -18.22
N ARG A 406 0.55 -30.28 -17.28
CA ARG A 406 1.85 -30.49 -16.64
C ARG A 406 2.89 -31.01 -17.64
N ALA A 407 2.51 -31.94 -18.52
CA ALA A 407 3.43 -32.54 -19.47
C ALA A 407 3.83 -31.59 -20.61
N LYS A 408 2.87 -30.88 -21.20
CA LYS A 408 3.09 -30.05 -22.40
C LYS A 408 3.51 -28.61 -22.09
N LEU A 409 2.99 -28.02 -21.01
CA LEU A 409 3.21 -26.61 -20.66
C LEU A 409 3.88 -26.40 -19.29
N SER A 410 4.25 -27.48 -18.58
CA SER A 410 4.79 -27.41 -17.21
C SER A 410 3.88 -26.67 -16.23
N LEU A 411 2.58 -26.65 -16.48
CA LEU A 411 1.60 -25.93 -15.65
C LEU A 411 0.96 -26.86 -14.61
N ILE A 412 0.82 -26.36 -13.38
CA ILE A 412 0.05 -27.02 -12.32
C ILE A 412 -1.28 -26.29 -12.17
N VAL A 413 -2.33 -26.85 -12.76
CA VAL A 413 -3.67 -26.23 -12.80
C VAL A 413 -4.63 -26.88 -11.80
N ASP A 414 -5.48 -26.04 -11.19
CA ASP A 414 -6.63 -26.42 -10.35
C ASP A 414 -6.29 -27.40 -9.21
N LYS A 415 -5.17 -27.15 -8.52
CA LYS A 415 -4.78 -27.85 -7.30
C LYS A 415 -4.94 -26.93 -6.08
N PRO A 416 -5.54 -27.40 -4.98
CA PRO A 416 -5.59 -26.64 -3.74
C PRO A 416 -4.17 -26.43 -3.21
N LYS A 417 -3.89 -25.23 -2.71
CA LYS A 417 -2.62 -24.86 -2.07
C LYS A 417 -2.91 -24.53 -0.60
N PRO A 418 -2.24 -25.14 0.39
CA PRO A 418 -2.43 -24.78 1.79
C PRO A 418 -2.16 -23.29 2.01
N GLY A 419 -3.10 -22.57 2.63
CA GLY A 419 -3.00 -21.11 2.85
C GLY A 419 -3.37 -20.22 1.66
N TYR A 420 -3.68 -20.79 0.49
CA TYR A 420 -4.12 -20.08 -0.72
C TYR A 420 -5.41 -20.72 -1.27
N SER A 421 -6.14 -20.03 -2.16
CA SER A 421 -7.37 -20.60 -2.72
C SER A 421 -7.10 -21.73 -3.73
N SER A 422 -6.21 -21.51 -4.69
CA SER A 422 -5.96 -22.42 -5.82
C SER A 422 -4.57 -22.20 -6.44
N SER A 423 -4.08 -23.17 -7.20
CA SER A 423 -2.91 -23.00 -8.07
C SER A 423 -3.18 -22.14 -9.30
N ASN A 424 -4.45 -21.77 -9.56
CA ASN A 424 -4.85 -20.91 -10.68
C ASN A 424 -4.53 -19.44 -10.37
N ASP A 425 -3.29 -19.04 -10.62
CA ASP A 425 -2.86 -17.65 -10.51
C ASP A 425 -2.80 -16.94 -11.88
N GLY A 426 -2.50 -15.64 -11.85
CA GLY A 426 -2.40 -14.83 -13.06
C GLY A 426 -1.32 -15.31 -14.04
N ASN A 427 -0.25 -15.96 -13.56
CA ASN A 427 0.79 -16.49 -14.45
C ASN A 427 0.30 -17.73 -15.19
N THR A 428 -0.38 -18.62 -14.47
CA THR A 428 -1.01 -19.81 -15.04
C THR A 428 -2.03 -19.42 -16.13
N ALA A 429 -2.88 -18.43 -15.85
CA ALA A 429 -3.85 -17.93 -16.82
C ALA A 429 -3.16 -17.34 -18.07
N ARG A 430 -2.13 -16.50 -17.91
CA ARG A 430 -1.41 -15.90 -19.04
C ARG A 430 -0.77 -16.95 -19.95
N ILE A 431 -0.12 -17.97 -19.38
CA ILE A 431 0.51 -19.04 -20.17
C ILE A 431 -0.55 -19.84 -20.94
N PHE A 432 -1.71 -20.12 -20.33
CA PHE A 432 -2.83 -20.78 -21.01
C PHE A 432 -3.28 -20.00 -22.26
N PHE A 433 -3.52 -18.69 -22.14
CA PHE A 433 -4.00 -17.87 -23.24
C PHE A 433 -2.92 -17.50 -24.26
N HIS A 434 -1.65 -17.53 -23.88
CA HIS A 434 -0.54 -17.33 -24.82
C HIS A 434 -0.37 -18.51 -25.81
N ASN A 435 -0.88 -19.69 -25.46
CA ASN A 435 -0.76 -20.91 -26.26
C ASN A 435 -2.15 -21.45 -26.65
N PRO A 436 -2.95 -20.71 -27.46
CA PRO A 436 -4.35 -21.05 -27.71
C PRO A 436 -4.53 -22.42 -28.37
N GLN A 437 -3.66 -22.79 -29.32
CA GLN A 437 -3.69 -24.11 -29.96
C GLN A 437 -3.47 -25.23 -28.94
N THR A 438 -2.35 -25.19 -28.21
CA THR A 438 -2.03 -26.22 -27.21
C THR A 438 -3.10 -26.31 -26.12
N SER A 439 -3.63 -25.17 -25.68
CA SER A 439 -4.71 -25.10 -24.69
C SER A 439 -6.00 -25.71 -25.22
N SER A 440 -6.33 -25.46 -26.48
CA SER A 440 -7.46 -26.09 -27.19
C SER A 440 -7.28 -27.61 -27.26
N ASP A 441 -6.11 -28.08 -27.71
CA ASP A 441 -5.81 -29.51 -27.85
C ASP A 441 -5.91 -30.26 -26.51
N ILE A 442 -5.45 -29.65 -25.42
CA ILE A 442 -5.50 -30.24 -24.08
C ILE A 442 -6.94 -30.30 -23.55
N THR A 443 -7.63 -29.15 -23.59
CA THR A 443 -8.93 -28.99 -22.93
C THR A 443 -10.10 -29.51 -23.77
N GLY A 444 -9.95 -29.57 -25.09
CA GLY A 444 -11.02 -29.79 -26.06
C GLY A 444 -11.93 -28.57 -26.28
N VAL A 445 -11.58 -27.41 -25.72
CA VAL A 445 -12.30 -26.15 -25.94
C VAL A 445 -11.91 -25.56 -27.28
N ASP A 446 -12.86 -24.91 -27.93
CA ASP A 446 -12.68 -24.28 -29.24
C ASP A 446 -11.56 -23.24 -29.24
N ARG A 447 -10.67 -23.35 -30.23
CA ARG A 447 -9.49 -22.50 -30.36
C ARG A 447 -9.86 -21.04 -30.60
N GLU A 448 -10.85 -20.78 -31.46
CA GLU A 448 -11.24 -19.42 -31.82
C GLU A 448 -11.78 -18.67 -30.59
N LEU A 449 -12.57 -19.35 -29.75
CA LEU A 449 -13.03 -18.77 -28.49
C LEU A 449 -11.86 -18.42 -27.56
N ILE A 450 -10.87 -19.31 -27.42
CA ILE A 450 -9.67 -19.06 -26.59
C ILE A 450 -8.92 -17.83 -27.12
N GLU A 451 -8.76 -17.70 -28.44
CA GLU A 451 -8.08 -16.58 -29.09
C GLU A 451 -8.82 -15.26 -28.87
N LYS A 452 -10.14 -15.22 -29.08
CA LYS A 452 -10.93 -14.01 -28.82
C LYS A 452 -10.84 -13.59 -27.35
N PHE A 453 -10.91 -14.54 -26.42
CA PHE A 453 -10.73 -14.26 -24.99
C PHE A 453 -9.32 -13.75 -24.67
N ALA A 454 -8.28 -14.31 -25.29
CA ALA A 454 -6.91 -13.82 -25.13
C ALA A 454 -6.76 -12.37 -25.62
N ILE A 455 -7.35 -12.02 -26.76
CA ILE A 455 -7.34 -10.66 -27.30
C ILE A 455 -8.07 -9.70 -26.36
N ILE A 456 -9.29 -10.05 -25.91
CA ILE A 456 -10.07 -9.22 -24.98
C ILE A 456 -9.26 -8.93 -23.71
N LEU A 457 -8.68 -9.96 -23.10
CA LEU A 457 -7.88 -9.83 -21.88
C LEU A 457 -6.58 -9.03 -22.12
N GLY A 458 -5.97 -9.18 -23.29
CA GLY A 458 -4.82 -8.38 -23.73
C GLY A 458 -5.16 -6.90 -23.89
N VAL A 459 -6.28 -6.58 -24.52
CA VAL A 459 -6.79 -5.21 -24.68
C VAL A 459 -7.03 -4.57 -23.31
N LEU A 460 -7.74 -5.26 -22.41
CA LEU A 460 -7.99 -4.78 -21.04
C LEU A 460 -6.71 -4.56 -20.23
N ALA A 461 -5.66 -5.35 -20.47
CA ALA A 461 -4.39 -5.26 -19.76
C ALA A 461 -3.36 -4.31 -20.44
N SER A 462 -3.63 -3.81 -21.64
CA SER A 462 -2.68 -3.03 -22.44
C SER A 462 -2.28 -1.70 -21.79
N GLY A 463 -3.20 -1.07 -21.05
CA GLY A 463 -3.03 0.29 -20.55
C GLY A 463 -3.09 1.38 -21.63
N CYS A 464 -3.43 1.00 -22.87
CA CYS A 464 -3.57 1.90 -24.01
C CYS A 464 -5.03 2.39 -24.17
N ALA A 465 -5.22 3.40 -25.02
CA ALA A 465 -6.56 3.78 -25.46
C ALA A 465 -7.20 2.63 -26.27
N ILE A 466 -8.49 2.40 -26.05
CA ILE A 466 -9.25 1.31 -26.67
C ILE A 466 -10.18 1.92 -27.71
N ASP A 467 -10.17 1.36 -28.92
CA ASP A 467 -11.18 1.65 -29.95
C ASP A 467 -12.49 0.96 -29.55
N MET A 468 -13.45 1.75 -29.06
CA MET A 468 -14.67 1.24 -28.44
C MET A 468 -15.59 0.52 -29.42
N GLU A 469 -15.63 0.95 -30.69
CA GLU A 469 -16.44 0.29 -31.73
C GLU A 469 -15.89 -1.11 -32.04
N LYS A 470 -14.58 -1.21 -32.28
CA LYS A 470 -13.94 -2.51 -32.54
C LYS A 470 -14.00 -3.42 -31.33
N PHE A 471 -13.82 -2.87 -30.13
CA PHE A 471 -13.91 -3.64 -28.91
C PHE A 471 -15.32 -4.18 -28.67
N ALA A 472 -16.36 -3.36 -28.90
CA ALA A 472 -17.75 -3.80 -28.81
C ALA A 472 -18.04 -4.96 -29.78
N SER A 473 -17.60 -4.86 -31.05
CA SER A 473 -17.73 -5.95 -32.03
C SER A 473 -17.05 -7.23 -31.55
N LEU A 474 -15.83 -7.13 -31.02
CA LEU A 474 -15.08 -8.28 -30.50
C LEU A 474 -15.79 -8.96 -29.32
N LEU A 475 -16.33 -8.17 -28.37
CA LEU A 475 -17.08 -8.70 -27.23
C LEU A 475 -18.36 -9.42 -27.69
N GLU A 476 -19.08 -8.82 -28.64
CA GLU A 476 -20.29 -9.41 -29.20
C GLU A 476 -20.01 -10.72 -29.95
N GLU A 477 -19.00 -10.75 -30.83
CA GLU A 477 -18.58 -11.95 -31.53
C GLU A 477 -18.19 -13.06 -30.56
N ALA A 478 -17.36 -12.75 -29.56
CA ALA A 478 -16.92 -13.72 -28.55
C ALA A 478 -18.10 -14.25 -27.72
N ARG A 479 -19.03 -13.39 -27.35
CA ARG A 479 -20.26 -13.75 -26.62
C ARG A 479 -21.14 -14.68 -27.46
N ASN A 480 -21.38 -14.33 -28.72
CA ASN A 480 -22.22 -15.12 -29.62
C ASN A 480 -21.60 -16.50 -29.89
N LEU A 481 -20.28 -16.54 -30.12
CA LEU A 481 -19.54 -17.80 -30.27
C LEU A 481 -19.62 -18.66 -29.01
N TYR A 482 -19.42 -18.08 -27.83
CA TYR A 482 -19.56 -18.79 -26.56
C TYR A 482 -20.96 -19.39 -26.40
N ILE A 483 -22.02 -18.59 -26.63
CA ILE A 483 -23.40 -19.05 -26.48
C ILE A 483 -23.70 -20.16 -27.49
N HIS A 484 -23.20 -20.06 -28.71
CA HIS A 484 -23.37 -21.07 -29.74
C HIS A 484 -22.73 -22.41 -29.34
N LEU A 485 -21.46 -22.38 -28.92
CA LEU A 485 -20.69 -23.60 -28.62
C LEU A 485 -21.02 -24.21 -27.24
N TYR A 486 -21.25 -23.36 -26.24
CA TYR A 486 -21.29 -23.74 -24.84
C TYR A 486 -22.55 -23.24 -24.12
N LYS A 487 -23.69 -23.15 -24.83
CA LYS A 487 -25.00 -22.75 -24.24
C LYS A 487 -25.32 -23.47 -22.93
N TRP A 488 -24.96 -24.75 -22.85
CA TRP A 488 -25.19 -25.64 -21.72
C TRP A 488 -24.33 -25.32 -20.49
N TYR A 489 -23.29 -24.49 -20.62
CA TYR A 489 -22.46 -24.01 -19.52
C TYR A 489 -22.64 -22.49 -19.35
N THR A 490 -23.31 -22.11 -18.26
CA THR A 490 -23.51 -20.70 -17.92
C THR A 490 -22.19 -19.94 -17.79
N MET A 491 -22.09 -18.76 -18.42
CA MET A 491 -20.98 -17.82 -18.22
C MET A 491 -20.83 -17.45 -16.73
N PRO A 492 -19.63 -17.51 -16.15
CA PRO A 492 -19.37 -16.93 -14.84
C PRO A 492 -19.61 -15.43 -14.81
N ASN A 493 -19.91 -14.89 -13.63
CA ASN A 493 -20.19 -13.47 -13.40
C ASN A 493 -19.15 -12.53 -14.05
N MET A 494 -17.85 -12.78 -13.85
CA MET A 494 -16.80 -11.93 -14.45
C MET A 494 -16.77 -12.00 -15.98
N VAL A 495 -17.02 -13.18 -16.57
CA VAL A 495 -17.08 -13.35 -18.03
C VAL A 495 -18.27 -12.57 -18.58
N HIS A 496 -19.44 -12.71 -17.95
CA HIS A 496 -20.63 -11.95 -18.30
C HIS A 496 -20.41 -10.44 -18.16
N LYS A 497 -19.82 -9.98 -17.04
CA LYS A 497 -19.52 -8.56 -16.79
C LYS A 497 -18.65 -7.95 -17.89
N VAL A 498 -17.63 -8.68 -18.35
CA VAL A 498 -16.76 -8.21 -19.45
C VAL A 498 -17.48 -8.25 -20.80
N LEU A 499 -18.11 -9.38 -21.16
CA LEU A 499 -18.71 -9.55 -22.49
C LEU A 499 -20.02 -8.77 -22.72
N VAL A 500 -20.69 -8.35 -21.65
CA VAL A 500 -21.98 -7.65 -21.72
C VAL A 500 -21.89 -6.20 -21.28
N HIS A 501 -21.04 -5.89 -20.28
CA HIS A 501 -20.96 -4.55 -19.70
C HIS A 501 -19.57 -3.90 -19.86
N GLY A 502 -18.65 -4.56 -20.58
CA GLY A 502 -17.25 -4.14 -20.66
C GLY A 502 -17.10 -2.75 -21.25
N CYS A 503 -17.84 -2.46 -22.32
CA CYS A 503 -17.78 -1.16 -22.99
C CYS A 503 -18.33 -0.04 -22.12
N GLU A 504 -19.52 -0.22 -21.54
CA GLU A 504 -20.17 0.79 -20.71
C GLU A 504 -19.36 1.10 -19.44
N ILE A 505 -18.72 0.09 -18.86
CA ILE A 505 -17.81 0.30 -17.73
C ILE A 505 -16.60 1.12 -18.16
N ILE A 506 -15.97 0.79 -19.28
CA ILE A 506 -14.81 1.54 -19.79
C ILE A 506 -15.19 2.99 -20.08
N ASP A 507 -16.32 3.22 -20.76
CA ASP A 507 -16.83 4.55 -21.09
C ASP A 507 -17.15 5.37 -19.84
N ALA A 508 -17.69 4.75 -18.78
CA ALA A 508 -17.97 5.44 -17.52
C ALA A 508 -16.71 6.08 -16.91
N PHE A 509 -15.54 5.45 -17.06
CA PHE A 509 -14.27 6.04 -16.62
C PHE A 509 -13.76 7.14 -17.55
N PHE A 510 -14.11 7.14 -18.84
CA PHE A 510 -13.80 8.26 -19.74
C PHE A 510 -14.67 9.50 -19.45
N PHE A 511 -15.98 9.32 -19.21
CA PHE A 511 -16.90 10.44 -18.98
C PHE A 511 -16.88 11.01 -17.55
N ALA A 512 -16.60 10.18 -16.53
CA ALA A 512 -16.44 10.66 -15.16
C ALA A 512 -15.26 11.64 -15.01
N HIS A 513 -14.25 11.55 -15.90
CA HIS A 513 -13.16 12.53 -15.98
C HIS A 513 -13.63 13.91 -16.47
N TRP A 514 -14.75 14.00 -17.21
CA TRP A 514 -15.26 15.27 -17.73
C TRP A 514 -16.39 15.88 -16.89
N ARG A 515 -17.13 15.11 -16.09
CA ARG A 515 -18.18 15.68 -15.21
C ARG A 515 -17.64 16.42 -13.98
N THR A 516 -16.37 16.19 -13.60
CA THR A 516 -15.65 17.05 -12.65
C THR A 516 -15.02 18.29 -13.32
N VAL A 517 -15.27 18.48 -14.62
CA VAL A 517 -15.03 19.73 -15.35
C VAL A 517 -16.32 20.57 -15.26
N GLY A 518 -16.63 21.00 -14.03
CA GLY A 518 -17.55 22.10 -13.84
C GLY A 518 -16.81 23.40 -14.14
N GLY A 519 -17.04 23.98 -15.31
CA GLY A 519 -16.66 25.37 -15.58
C GLY A 519 -16.16 25.66 -17.00
N CYS A 520 -17.07 26.22 -17.80
CA CYS A 520 -16.86 26.95 -19.06
C CYS A 520 -16.62 26.14 -20.36
N ALA A 521 -17.70 26.14 -21.15
CA ALA A 521 -17.81 26.19 -22.63
C ALA A 521 -16.93 25.25 -23.46
#